data_AF-A0A1E7Z157-F1
#
_entry.id   AF-A0A1E7Z157-F1
#
_cell.length_a   1.000
_cell.length_b   1.000
_cell.length_c   1.000
_cell.angle_alpha   90.00
_cell.angle_beta   90.00
_cell.angle_gamma   90.00
#
_symmetry.space_group_name_H-M   'P 1'
#
loop_
_entity.id
_entity.type
_entity.pdbx_description
1 polymer ?
#
loop_
_entity_poly.entity_id
_entity_poly.type
_entity_poly.pdbx_seq_one_letter_code
_entity_poly.pdbx_strand_id
1 'polypeptide(L)'
;MKTQEPLVSFIIHRSLNRPDLVFGCERKPLYCLGLIAAVMIFSSYNLYIAGAGLVVFCVGVYLLRRMAKADPFMSLIFQRAIRYRYYYPARSTPFATGAKFRRKKQ
;
A
#
# COMPACT_ATOMS: atom_id res chain seq x y z
N MET A 1 33.98 34.20 6.35
CA MET A 1 34.46 32.80 6.42
C MET A 1 33.36 32.00 7.13
N LYS A 2 32.55 31.21 6.43
CA LYS A 2 31.37 30.55 7.00
C LYS A 2 31.84 29.31 7.78
N THR A 3 31.62 29.31 9.09
CA THR A 3 31.95 28.20 9.99
C THR A 3 31.22 26.94 9.53
N GLN A 4 31.95 25.84 9.34
CA GLN A 4 31.38 24.54 8.98
C GLN A 4 30.87 23.88 10.28
N GLU A 5 29.56 23.82 10.46
CA GLU A 5 28.91 23.08 11.54
C GLU A 5 29.17 21.57 11.37
N PRO A 6 29.53 20.82 12.43
CA PRO A 6 29.81 19.38 12.31
C PRO A 6 28.54 18.61 11.93
N LEU A 7 28.63 17.83 10.85
CA LEU A 7 27.54 16.97 10.37
C LEU A 7 27.28 15.84 11.38
N VAL A 8 26.19 15.92 12.13
CA VAL A 8 25.79 14.87 13.08
C VAL A 8 25.34 13.64 12.30
N SER A 9 26.13 12.56 12.33
CA SER A 9 25.76 11.29 11.71
C SER A 9 24.99 10.41 12.71
N PHE A 10 23.77 10.05 12.37
CA PHE A 10 22.98 9.07 13.13
C PHE A 10 23.08 7.69 12.50
N ILE A 11 23.13 6.64 13.33
CA ILE A 11 23.06 5.26 12.85
C ILE A 11 21.62 4.97 12.43
N ILE A 12 21.39 4.80 11.14
CA ILE A 12 20.08 4.39 10.62
C ILE A 12 20.00 2.87 10.66
N HIS A 13 19.16 2.34 11.54
CA HIS A 13 18.95 0.91 11.63
C HIS A 13 18.08 0.40 10.48
N ARG A 14 18.46 -0.76 9.91
CA ARG A 14 17.73 -1.40 8.82
C ARG A 14 16.28 -1.76 9.18
N SER A 15 15.98 -1.94 10.47
CA SER A 15 14.61 -2.15 10.98
C SER A 15 13.65 -1.03 10.58
N LEU A 16 14.15 0.21 10.49
CA LEU A 16 13.33 1.38 10.18
C LEU A 16 12.82 1.40 8.73
N ASN A 17 13.49 0.68 7.82
CA ASN A 17 13.11 0.61 6.40
C ASN A 17 12.40 -0.71 6.03
N ARG A 18 12.12 -1.60 6.99
CA ARG A 18 11.42 -2.85 6.67
C ARG A 18 9.92 -2.59 6.47
N PRO A 19 9.29 -3.19 5.44
CA PRO A 19 7.85 -3.07 5.27
C PRO A 19 7.11 -3.86 6.37
N ASP A 20 6.12 -3.24 7.00
CA ASP A 20 5.26 -3.88 7.99
C ASP A 20 4.23 -4.79 7.30
N LEU A 21 4.49 -6.11 7.27
CA LEU A 21 3.55 -7.11 6.80
C LEU A 21 2.90 -7.82 8.00
N VAL A 22 1.57 -7.95 7.97
CA VAL A 22 0.80 -8.67 8.99
C VAL A 22 0.53 -10.09 8.49
N PHE A 23 0.92 -11.11 9.25
CA PHE A 23 0.85 -12.53 8.83
C PHE A 23 1.53 -12.83 7.47
N GLY A 24 2.50 -11.99 7.07
CA GLY A 24 3.14 -12.07 5.76
C GLY A 24 2.29 -11.52 4.60
N CYS A 25 1.25 -10.73 4.91
CA CYS A 25 0.35 -10.07 3.97
C CYS A 25 0.37 -8.54 4.18
N GLU A 26 -0.08 -7.80 3.19
CA GLU A 26 -0.32 -6.36 3.34
C GLU A 26 -1.52 -6.09 4.27
N ARG A 27 -1.37 -5.09 5.16
CA ARG A 27 -2.37 -4.74 6.19
C ARG A 27 -3.77 -4.45 5.63
N LYS A 28 -3.85 -3.52 4.67
CA LYS A 28 -5.11 -3.01 4.12
C LYS A 28 -5.98 -4.12 3.50
N PRO A 29 -5.48 -4.93 2.54
CA PRO A 29 -6.29 -5.97 1.92
C PRO A 29 -6.60 -7.12 2.90
N LEU A 30 -5.69 -7.43 3.83
CA LEU A 30 -5.94 -8.47 4.84
C LEU A 30 -7.13 -8.11 5.74
N TYR A 31 -7.19 -6.87 6.25
CA TYR A 31 -8.32 -6.43 7.08
C TYR A 31 -9.63 -6.39 6.29
N CYS A 32 -9.63 -5.93 5.04
CA CYS A 32 -10.83 -5.96 4.20
C CYS A 32 -11.33 -7.39 3.98
N LEU A 33 -10.43 -8.33 3.65
CA LEU A 33 -10.77 -9.74 3.45
C LEU A 33 -11.35 -10.35 4.73
N GLY A 34 -10.71 -10.11 5.88
CA GLY A 34 -11.18 -10.60 7.17
C GLY A 34 -12.54 -10.04 7.57
N LEU A 35 -12.79 -8.75 7.33
CA LEU A 35 -14.10 -8.14 7.59
C LEU A 35 -15.18 -8.72 6.69
N ILE A 36 -14.92 -8.88 5.38
CA ILE A 36 -15.89 -9.46 4.45
C ILE A 36 -16.21 -10.90 4.85
N ALA A 37 -15.20 -11.72 5.17
CA ALA A 37 -15.39 -13.10 5.60
C ALA A 37 -16.16 -13.17 6.93
N ALA A 38 -15.82 -12.34 7.91
CA ALA A 38 -16.53 -12.28 9.18
C ALA A 38 -18.01 -11.91 8.98
N VAL A 39 -18.30 -10.86 8.21
CA VAL A 39 -19.68 -10.45 7.89
C VAL A 39 -20.42 -11.57 7.16
N MET A 40 -19.77 -12.29 6.24
CA MET A 40 -20.39 -13.40 5.52
C MET A 40 -20.77 -14.56 6.46
N ILE A 41 -19.93 -14.88 7.43
CA ILE A 41 -20.19 -15.92 8.45
C ILE A 41 -21.30 -15.47 9.40
N PHE A 42 -21.22 -14.25 9.94
CA PHE A 42 -22.23 -13.73 10.88
C PHE A 42 -23.60 -13.48 10.22
N SER A 43 -23.63 -13.17 8.93
CA SER A 43 -24.88 -12.92 8.20
C SER A 43 -25.72 -14.19 8.03
N SER A 44 -25.12 -15.38 8.12
CA SER A 44 -25.79 -16.64 7.84
C SER A 44 -25.54 -17.65 8.96
N TYR A 45 -26.57 -17.99 9.74
CA TYR A 45 -26.51 -19.02 10.79
C TYR A 45 -26.41 -20.47 10.25
N ASN A 46 -25.95 -20.62 9.02
CA ASN A 46 -25.85 -21.90 8.35
C ASN A 46 -24.40 -22.40 8.38
N LEU A 47 -24.20 -23.62 8.88
CA LEU A 47 -22.88 -24.27 8.97
C LEU A 47 -22.19 -24.37 7.60
N TYR A 48 -22.94 -24.56 6.51
CA TYR A 48 -22.38 -24.61 5.16
C TYR A 48 -21.75 -23.27 4.74
N ILE A 49 -22.42 -22.15 5.05
CA ILE A 49 -21.92 -20.81 4.73
C ILE A 49 -20.75 -20.43 5.63
N ALA A 50 -20.79 -20.82 6.90
CA ALA A 50 -19.67 -20.65 7.81
C ALA A 50 -18.41 -21.37 7.29
N GLY A 51 -18.56 -22.62 6.83
CA GLY A 51 -17.48 -23.40 6.19
C GLY A 51 -16.97 -22.73 4.92
N ALA A 52 -17.86 -22.29 4.03
CA ALA A 52 -17.48 -21.59 2.81
C ALA A 52 -16.73 -20.27 3.10
N GLY A 53 -17.15 -19.52 4.11
CA GLY A 53 -16.47 -18.29 4.55
C GLY A 53 -15.07 -18.52 5.07
N LEU A 54 -14.87 -19.58 5.86
CA LEU A 54 -13.54 -19.99 6.31
C LEU A 54 -12.64 -20.35 5.12
N VAL A 55 -13.14 -21.11 4.15
CA VAL A 55 -12.38 -21.50 2.95
C VAL A 55 -11.99 -20.27 2.13
N VAL A 56 -12.94 -19.36 1.87
CA VAL A 56 -12.67 -18.10 1.15
C VAL A 56 -11.63 -17.26 1.90
N PHE A 57 -11.71 -17.18 3.22
CA PHE A 57 -10.72 -16.47 4.03
C PHE A 57 -9.33 -17.10 3.93
N CYS A 58 -9.21 -18.42 4.09
CA CYS A 58 -7.94 -19.14 3.99
C CYS A 58 -7.31 -19.01 2.58
N VAL A 59 -8.10 -19.18 1.52
CA VAL A 59 -7.64 -19.02 0.14
C VAL A 59 -7.24 -17.58 -0.12
N GLY A 60 -8.03 -16.61 0.35
CA GLY A 60 -7.70 -15.19 0.23
C GLY A 60 -6.38 -14.84 0.90
N VAL A 61 -6.15 -15.28 2.15
CA VAL A 61 -4.88 -15.09 2.87
C VAL A 61 -3.71 -15.75 2.13
N TYR A 62 -3.90 -16.94 1.57
CA TYR A 62 -2.88 -17.62 0.77
C TYR A 62 -2.47 -16.80 -0.46
N LEU A 63 -3.45 -16.27 -1.21
CA LEU A 63 -3.19 -15.42 -2.37
C LEU A 63 -2.51 -14.10 -1.97
N LEU A 64 -2.98 -13.45 -0.90
CA LEU A 64 -2.37 -12.22 -0.37
C LEU A 64 -0.93 -12.45 0.08
N ARG A 65 -0.61 -13.61 0.65
CA ARG A 65 0.76 -13.97 1.02
C ARG A 65 1.66 -14.15 -0.21
N ARG A 66 1.14 -14.76 -1.29
CA ARG A 66 1.89 -14.89 -2.55
C ARG A 66 2.11 -13.53 -3.21
N MET A 67 1.11 -12.67 -3.17
CA MET A 67 1.17 -11.29 -3.64
C MET A 67 2.22 -10.46 -2.88
N ALA A 68 2.22 -10.53 -1.55
CA ALA A 68 3.16 -9.80 -0.70
C ALA A 68 4.62 -10.26 -0.86
N LYS A 69 4.85 -11.50 -1.30
CA LYS A 69 6.18 -11.99 -1.70
C LYS A 69 6.68 -11.37 -3.00
N ALA A 70 5.78 -11.04 -3.93
CA ALA A 70 6.14 -10.38 -5.18
C ALA A 70 6.40 -8.88 -4.94
N ASP A 71 5.44 -8.19 -4.33
CA ASP A 71 5.54 -6.76 -4.01
C ASP A 71 4.89 -6.46 -2.65
N PRO A 72 5.63 -5.88 -1.67
CA PRO A 72 5.09 -5.56 -0.35
C PRO A 72 4.24 -4.26 -0.30
N PHE A 73 4.19 -3.50 -1.40
CA PHE A 73 3.48 -2.22 -1.50
C PHE A 73 2.49 -2.15 -2.67
N MET A 74 2.01 -3.29 -3.16
CA MET A 74 1.15 -3.36 -4.33
C MET A 74 -0.14 -2.56 -4.16
N SER A 75 -0.79 -2.57 -2.98
CA SER A 75 -2.03 -1.78 -2.78
C SER A 75 -1.84 -0.29 -3.07
N LEU A 76 -0.67 0.27 -2.72
CA LEU A 76 -0.35 1.68 -2.95
C LEU A 76 -0.06 1.95 -4.43
N ILE A 77 0.68 1.06 -5.07
CA ILE A 77 1.04 1.17 -6.49
C ILE A 77 -0.21 1.03 -7.35
N PHE A 78 -1.10 0.10 -7.03
CA PHE A 78 -2.36 -0.12 -7.73
C PHE A 78 -3.26 1.14 -7.72
N GLN A 79 -3.40 1.77 -6.55
CA GLN A 79 -4.14 3.04 -6.45
C GLN A 79 -3.53 4.16 -7.29
N ARG A 80 -2.19 4.21 -7.37
CA ARG A 80 -1.48 5.19 -8.22
C ARG A 80 -1.66 4.87 -9.69
N ALA A 81 -1.54 3.60 -10.07
CA ALA A 81 -1.71 3.12 -11.44
C ALA A 81 -3.09 3.48 -11.99
N ILE A 82 -4.16 3.28 -11.21
CA ILE A 82 -5.52 3.68 -11.60
C ILE A 82 -5.64 5.20 -11.73
N ARG A 83 -4.96 5.96 -10.88
CA ARG A 83 -5.03 7.44 -10.89
C ARG A 83 -4.25 8.05 -12.05
N TYR A 84 -3.21 7.38 -12.54
CA TYR A 84 -2.40 7.91 -13.62
C TYR A 84 -3.18 7.93 -14.94
N ARG A 85 -3.01 9.01 -15.70
CA ARG A 85 -3.57 9.09 -17.05
C ARG A 85 -2.75 8.19 -17.97
N TYR A 86 -3.42 7.60 -18.95
CA TYR A 86 -2.80 6.78 -20.00
C TYR A 86 -1.63 7.49 -20.69
N TYR A 87 -1.77 8.80 -20.89
CA TYR A 87 -0.72 9.66 -21.43
C TYR A 87 -0.31 10.71 -20.41
N TYR A 88 0.98 10.71 -20.03
CA TYR A 88 1.58 11.71 -19.15
C TYR A 88 2.46 12.64 -20.00
N PRO A 89 1.98 13.83 -20.39
CA PRO A 89 2.76 14.73 -21.23
C PRO A 89 4.03 15.17 -20.49
N ALA A 90 5.14 15.28 -21.22
CA ALA A 90 6.40 15.75 -20.67
C ALA A 90 6.24 17.19 -20.13
N ARG A 91 6.44 17.36 -18.81
CA ARG A 91 6.44 18.66 -18.12
C ARG A 91 7.85 19.00 -17.64
N SER A 92 8.81 18.98 -18.55
CA SER A 92 10.22 19.27 -18.24
C SER A 92 10.50 20.74 -17.98
N THR A 93 9.65 21.65 -18.48
CA THR A 93 9.84 23.10 -18.34
C THR A 93 8.70 23.77 -17.57
N PRO A 94 8.97 24.85 -16.79
CA PRO A 94 7.95 25.65 -16.13
C PRO A 94 6.93 26.27 -17.08
N PHE A 95 7.28 26.39 -18.37
CA PHE A 95 6.45 26.98 -19.43
C PHE A 95 5.63 25.97 -20.22
N ALA A 96 5.70 24.67 -19.88
CA ALA A 96 4.93 23.64 -20.57
C ALA A 96 3.42 23.86 -20.41
N THR A 97 2.64 23.65 -21.48
CA THR A 97 1.19 23.87 -21.50
C THR A 97 0.49 23.03 -20.41
N GLY A 98 -0.14 23.70 -19.43
CA GLY A 98 -0.78 23.06 -18.28
C GLY A 98 0.15 22.76 -17.09
N ALA A 99 1.36 23.30 -17.05
CA ALA A 99 2.23 23.28 -15.87
C ALA A 99 1.63 24.16 -14.75
N LYS A 100 1.19 23.54 -13.65
CA LYS A 100 0.80 24.26 -12.43
C LYS A 100 2.05 24.55 -11.60
N PHE A 101 2.82 25.57 -11.97
CA PHE A 101 3.91 26.06 -11.12
C PHE A 101 3.32 26.89 -9.96
N ARG A 102 2.83 26.21 -8.92
CA ARG A 102 2.33 26.89 -7.71
C ARG A 102 3.46 27.02 -6.70
N ARG A 103 4.17 28.15 -6.74
CA ARG A 103 5.10 28.56 -5.68
C ARG A 103 4.26 28.84 -4.42
N LYS A 104 4.17 27.90 -3.48
CA LYS A 104 3.62 28.20 -2.16
C LYS A 104 4.60 29.16 -1.48
N LYS A 105 4.20 30.42 -1.30
CA LYS A 105 4.87 31.33 -0.36
C LYS A 105 4.51 30.87 1.05
N GLN A 106 5.53 30.62 1.87
CA GLN A 106 5.40 30.49 3.33
C GLN A 106 4.96 31.82 3.91
#